data_AF-A0A442KU12-F1
#
_entry.id   AF-A0A442KU12-F1
#
_cell.length_a   1.000
_cell.length_b   1.000
_cell.length_c   1.000
_cell.angle_alpha   90.00
_cell.angle_beta   90.00
_cell.angle_gamma   90.00
#
_symmetry.space_group_name_H-M   'P 1'
#
loop_
_entity.id
_entity.type
_entity.pdbx_description
1 polymer ?
#
loop_
_entity_poly.entity_id
_entity_poly.type
_entity_poly.pdbx_seq_one_letter_code
_entity_poly.pdbx_strand_id
1 'polypeptide(L)'
;DVPERSVRRIAPNAPDDGKSWPGDWPRPPRLLTHPEPIETMALLPDHPPVWFSWRGIRHRVARADGPERVFGEWWQRDAELIAVRDYFQVEDEVGERFWIYRAGDGEDPGTGSHKWFLHGVFA
;
A
#
# COMPACT_ATOMS: atom_id res chain seq x y z
N ASP A 1 -11.45 0.79 5.87
CA ASP A 1 -10.54 0.86 7.02
C ASP A 1 -9.09 0.97 6.59
N VAL A 2 -8.32 1.75 7.35
CA VAL A 2 -6.90 1.98 7.10
C VAL A 2 -6.09 0.76 7.56
N PRO A 3 -5.11 0.26 6.78
CA PRO A 3 -4.53 -1.06 7.05
C PRO A 3 -3.80 -1.13 8.39
N GLU A 4 -3.11 -0.07 8.82
CA GLU A 4 -2.35 0.00 10.08
C GLU A 4 -3.19 -0.25 11.33
N ARG A 5 -4.49 0.05 11.27
CA ARG A 5 -5.42 -0.08 12.41
C ARG A 5 -6.29 -1.35 12.33
N SER A 6 -6.13 -2.11 11.25
CA SER A 6 -6.89 -3.32 10.97
C SER A 6 -6.04 -4.58 11.14
N VAL A 7 -4.83 -4.46 11.71
CA VAL A 7 -3.93 -5.59 12.02
C VAL A 7 -4.08 -6.00 13.48
N ARG A 8 -4.09 -7.32 13.71
CA ARG A 8 -3.97 -7.91 15.05
C ARG A 8 -2.87 -8.97 15.05
N ARG A 9 -2.05 -9.00 16.10
CA ARG A 9 -1.13 -10.12 16.33
C ARG A 9 -1.90 -11.34 16.80
N ILE A 10 -1.68 -12.48 16.14
CA ILE A 10 -2.23 -13.78 16.51
C ILE A 10 -1.09 -14.76 16.81
N ALA A 11 -1.36 -15.77 17.63
CA ALA A 11 -0.41 -16.86 17.84
C ALA A 11 -0.30 -17.71 16.55
N PRO A 12 0.86 -18.35 16.25
CA PRO A 12 1.01 -19.20 15.07
C PRO A 12 0.01 -20.36 15.01
N ASN A 13 -0.51 -20.78 16.16
CA ASN A 13 -1.50 -21.85 16.32
C ASN A 13 -2.90 -21.31 16.68
N ALA A 14 -3.16 -20.02 16.50
CA ALA A 14 -4.49 -19.47 16.73
C ALA A 14 -5.50 -20.16 15.78
N PRO A 15 -6.69 -20.55 16.28
CA PRO A 15 -7.73 -21.10 15.43
C PRO A 15 -8.16 -20.06 14.40
N ASP A 16 -8.42 -20.51 13.17
CA ASP A 16 -8.98 -19.69 12.11
C ASP A 16 -10.36 -19.18 12.55
N ASP A 17 -10.51 -17.87 12.71
CA ASP A 17 -11.75 -17.23 13.14
C ASP A 17 -12.67 -16.88 11.94
N GLY A 18 -12.30 -17.34 10.74
CA GLY A 18 -13.05 -17.12 9.50
C GLY A 18 -13.05 -15.66 9.05
N LYS A 19 -12.31 -14.78 9.73
CA LYS A 19 -12.20 -13.37 9.34
C LYS A 19 -11.09 -13.24 8.31
N SER A 20 -11.51 -13.16 7.06
CA SER A 20 -10.65 -12.70 5.97
C SER A 20 -11.02 -11.27 5.58
N TRP A 21 -10.14 -10.64 4.82
CA TRP A 21 -10.43 -9.36 4.20
C TRP A 21 -11.55 -9.50 3.15
N PRO A 22 -12.47 -8.53 3.04
CA PRO A 22 -13.43 -8.51 1.94
C PRO A 22 -12.72 -8.24 0.61
N GLY A 23 -12.94 -9.10 -0.40
CA GLY A 23 -12.57 -8.85 -1.80
C GLY A 23 -11.38 -9.65 -2.34
N ASP A 24 -11.13 -9.49 -3.64
CA ASP A 24 -10.12 -10.22 -4.41
C ASP A 24 -8.68 -9.70 -4.23
N TRP A 25 -8.47 -8.69 -3.37
CA TRP A 25 -7.18 -8.03 -3.16
C TRP A 25 -6.50 -8.57 -1.90
N PRO A 26 -5.54 -9.52 -2.03
CA PRO A 26 -4.85 -10.05 -0.86
C PRO A 26 -4.04 -8.94 -0.17
N ARG A 27 -4.10 -8.88 1.16
CA ARG A 27 -3.25 -7.99 1.96
C ARG A 27 -1.95 -8.73 2.32
N PRO A 28 -0.80 -8.06 2.39
CA PRO A 28 0.46 -8.73 2.70
C PRO A 28 0.45 -9.29 4.13
N PRO A 29 1.02 -10.50 4.35
CA PRO A 29 1.12 -11.10 5.68
C PRO A 29 2.10 -10.34 6.58
N ARG A 30 3.01 -9.54 6.00
CA ARG A 30 3.95 -8.70 6.74
C ARG A 30 3.75 -7.23 6.37
N LEU A 31 3.23 -6.47 7.32
CA LEU A 31 3.14 -5.01 7.26
C LEU A 31 4.28 -4.39 8.06
N LEU A 32 4.82 -3.30 7.53
CA LEU A 32 5.70 -2.42 8.28
C LEU A 32 4.88 -1.64 9.32
N THR A 33 5.41 -1.50 10.53
CA THR A 33 4.77 -0.71 11.59
C THR A 33 4.50 0.73 11.15
N HIS A 34 5.40 1.28 10.34
CA HIS A 34 5.24 2.57 9.68
C HIS A 34 5.59 2.39 8.21
N PRO A 35 4.76 2.88 7.28
CA PRO A 35 5.12 2.91 5.87
C PRO A 35 6.45 3.62 5.64
N GLU A 36 7.33 3.01 4.86
CA GLU A 36 8.64 3.58 4.53
C GLU A 36 8.56 4.34 3.20
N PRO A 37 9.11 5.57 3.11
CA PRO A 37 9.11 6.31 1.85
C PRO A 37 9.95 5.59 0.80
N ILE A 38 9.47 5.59 -0.45
CA ILE A 38 10.19 5.03 -1.59
C ILE A 38 10.31 6.08 -2.70
N GLU A 39 11.41 6.02 -3.43
CA GLU A 39 11.55 6.77 -4.68
C GLU A 39 10.93 5.95 -5.82
N THR A 40 10.22 6.60 -6.73
CA THR A 40 9.53 5.91 -7.83
C THR A 40 9.65 6.68 -9.13
N MET A 41 9.40 5.99 -10.23
CA MET A 41 9.08 6.61 -11.51
C MET A 41 7.74 6.06 -11.98
N ALA A 42 6.67 6.83 -11.76
CA ALA A 42 5.31 6.49 -12.16
C ALA A 42 4.75 7.58 -13.09
N LEU A 43 3.92 7.17 -14.05
CA LEU A 43 3.06 8.08 -14.79
C LEU A 43 1.80 8.32 -13.95
N LEU A 44 1.49 9.57 -13.65
CA LEU A 44 0.27 9.92 -12.92
C LEU A 44 -0.94 9.99 -13.88
N PRO A 45 -2.18 9.77 -13.40
CA PRO A 45 -2.56 9.52 -12.00
C PRO A 45 -2.54 8.04 -11.62
N ASP A 46 -2.99 7.11 -12.46
CA ASP A 46 -3.32 5.74 -12.00
C ASP A 46 -2.30 4.66 -12.36
N HIS A 47 -1.14 5.03 -12.91
CA HIS A 47 -0.17 4.01 -13.30
C HIS A 47 0.70 3.58 -12.11
N PRO A 48 0.91 2.27 -11.93
CA PRO A 48 1.93 1.78 -11.03
C PRO A 48 3.33 2.24 -11.50
N PRO A 49 4.31 2.33 -10.59
CA PRO A 49 5.64 2.73 -10.96
C PRO A 49 6.32 1.69 -11.85
N VAL A 50 7.15 2.14 -12.78
CA VAL A 50 7.98 1.26 -13.63
C VAL A 50 9.17 0.69 -12.83
N TRP A 51 9.64 1.45 -11.85
CA TRP A 51 10.62 1.02 -10.87
C TRP A 51 10.44 1.82 -9.58
N PHE A 52 10.93 1.26 -8.47
CA PHE A 52 11.05 1.98 -7.20
C PHE A 52 12.37 1.63 -6.49
N SER A 53 12.79 2.50 -5.57
CA SER A 53 13.95 2.27 -4.70
C SER A 53 13.50 2.15 -3.25
N TRP A 54 13.89 1.05 -2.60
CA TRP A 54 13.63 0.80 -1.20
C TRP A 54 14.92 0.41 -0.49
N ARG A 55 15.25 1.14 0.60
CA ARG A 55 16.49 0.94 1.38
C ARG A 55 17.78 0.91 0.52
N GLY A 56 17.80 1.72 -0.54
CA GLY A 56 18.93 1.84 -1.46
C GLY A 56 18.99 0.75 -2.55
N ILE A 57 18.05 -0.19 -2.55
CA ILE A 57 17.95 -1.24 -3.56
C ILE A 57 16.87 -0.85 -4.57
N ARG A 58 17.20 -0.91 -5.86
CA ARG A 58 16.28 -0.59 -6.94
C ARG A 58 15.57 -1.85 -7.41
N HIS A 59 14.24 -1.81 -7.38
CA HIS A 59 13.34 -2.87 -7.86
C HIS A 59 12.67 -2.41 -9.15
N ARG A 60 12.81 -3.21 -10.21
CA ARG A 60 12.12 -2.96 -11.48
C ARG A 60 10.83 -3.75 -11.50
N VAL A 61 9.72 -3.06 -11.74
CA VAL A 61 8.38 -3.66 -11.67
C VAL A 61 8.12 -4.47 -12.93
N ALA A 62 7.84 -5.76 -12.76
CA ALA A 62 7.47 -6.69 -13.82
C ALA A 62 5.95 -6.82 -13.97
N ARG A 63 5.22 -6.78 -12.85
CA ARG A 63 3.75 -6.82 -12.81
C ARG A 63 3.23 -5.88 -11.74
N ALA A 64 2.04 -5.34 -11.95
CA ALA A 64 1.38 -4.51 -10.96
C ALA A 64 -0.13 -4.57 -11.10
N ASP A 65 -0.81 -4.64 -9.97
CA ASP A 65 -2.25 -4.59 -9.83
C ASP A 65 -2.63 -3.39 -8.94
N GLY A 66 -3.65 -2.63 -9.34
CA GLY A 66 -4.19 -1.50 -8.57
C GLY A 66 -4.77 -0.41 -9.49
N PRO A 67 -5.15 0.76 -8.94
CA PRO A 67 -5.11 1.09 -7.51
C PRO A 67 -6.30 0.52 -6.71
N GLU A 68 -6.02 -0.05 -5.53
CA GLU A 68 -7.02 -0.20 -4.48
C GLU A 68 -7.10 1.11 -3.68
N ARG A 69 -8.20 1.86 -3.84
CA ARG A 69 -8.40 3.14 -3.16
C ARG A 69 -8.89 2.94 -1.73
N VAL A 70 -8.10 3.41 -0.77
CA VAL A 70 -8.44 3.41 0.66
C VAL A 70 -8.56 4.85 1.15
N PHE A 71 -9.74 5.21 1.64
CA PHE A 71 -9.99 6.51 2.28
C PHE A 71 -9.47 6.50 3.72
N GLY A 72 -8.95 7.64 4.17
CA GLY A 72 -8.65 7.90 5.56
C GLY A 72 -9.88 7.71 6.45
N GLU A 73 -9.65 7.42 7.72
CA GLU A 73 -10.72 7.32 8.71
C GLU A 73 -11.16 8.74 9.08
N TRP A 74 -12.03 9.31 8.26
CA TRP A 74 -12.50 10.70 8.33
C TRP A 74 -13.08 11.12 9.71
N TRP A 75 -13.40 10.17 10.58
CA TRP A 75 -13.89 10.39 11.94
C TRP A 75 -12.78 10.53 13.00
N GLN A 76 -11.50 10.33 12.65
CA GLN A 76 -10.38 10.33 13.62
C GLN A 76 -9.63 11.66 13.71
N ARG A 77 -9.35 12.34 12.58
CA ARG A 77 -8.61 13.62 12.54
C ARG A 77 -9.00 14.44 11.31
N ASP A 78 -8.98 15.76 11.41
CA ASP A 78 -9.32 16.65 10.29
C ASP A 78 -8.43 16.44 9.05
N ALA A 79 -7.15 16.10 9.25
CA ALA A 79 -6.23 15.78 8.16
C ALA A 79 -6.56 14.46 7.43
N GLU A 80 -7.40 13.60 8.01
CA GLU A 80 -7.86 12.33 7.41
C GLU A 80 -9.18 12.49 6.64
N LEU A 81 -9.86 13.66 6.73
CA LEU A 81 -11.15 13.94 6.05
C LEU A 81 -11.09 13.78 4.53
N ILE A 82 -9.96 14.14 3.92
CA ILE A 82 -9.74 14.11 2.46
C ILE A 82 -8.57 13.21 2.06
N ALA A 83 -7.96 12.51 3.02
CA ALA A 83 -6.77 11.70 2.77
C ALA A 83 -7.15 10.45 1.97
N VAL A 84 -6.60 10.34 0.76
CA VAL A 84 -6.73 9.15 -0.09
C VAL A 84 -5.42 8.38 -0.09
N ARG A 85 -5.49 7.07 -0.15
CA ARG A 85 -4.32 6.21 -0.41
C ARG A 85 -4.65 5.23 -1.51
N ASP A 86 -3.94 5.33 -2.62
CA ASP A 86 -4.07 4.40 -3.73
C ASP A 86 -2.97 3.33 -3.59
N TYR A 87 -3.39 2.13 -3.17
CA TYR A 87 -2.52 0.98 -2.96
C TYR A 87 -2.33 0.18 -4.24
N PHE A 88 -1.11 -0.30 -4.45
CA PHE A 88 -0.73 -1.16 -5.56
C PHE A 88 0.00 -2.38 -5.02
N GLN A 89 -0.31 -3.54 -5.59
CA GLN A 89 0.51 -4.74 -5.44
C GLN A 89 1.47 -4.76 -6.62
N VAL A 90 2.77 -4.81 -6.35
CA VAL A 90 3.79 -4.84 -7.40
C VAL A 90 4.68 -6.05 -7.22
N GLU A 91 5.00 -6.71 -8.32
CA GLU A 91 5.98 -7.78 -8.41
C GLU A 91 7.18 -7.27 -9.20
N ASP A 92 8.38 -7.48 -8.68
CA ASP A 92 9.60 -7.12 -9.38
C ASP A 92 10.11 -8.23 -10.31
N GLU A 93 11.17 -7.96 -11.07
CA GLU A 93 11.77 -8.92 -12.01
C GLU A 93 12.35 -10.19 -11.35
N VAL A 94 12.60 -10.17 -10.04
CA VAL A 94 13.08 -11.35 -9.29
C VAL A 94 11.95 -12.11 -8.58
N GLY A 95 10.71 -11.63 -8.71
CA GLY A 95 9.50 -12.25 -8.17
C GLY A 95 9.15 -11.81 -6.75
N GLU A 96 9.84 -10.83 -6.19
CA GLU A 96 9.48 -10.26 -4.89
C GLU A 96 8.23 -9.40 -5.03
N ARG A 97 7.30 -9.56 -4.10
CA ARG A 97 6.00 -8.89 -4.13
C ARG A 97 5.86 -7.89 -2.99
N PHE A 98 5.51 -6.67 -3.36
CA PHE A 98 5.45 -5.52 -2.48
C PHE A 98 4.06 -4.90 -2.50
N TRP A 99 3.70 -4.30 -1.38
CA TRP A 99 2.49 -3.52 -1.24
C TRP A 99 2.87 -2.07 -0.99
N ILE A 100 2.70 -1.25 -2.02
CA ILE A 100 3.08 0.15 -2.02
C ILE A 100 1.83 1.02 -2.15
N TYR A 101 1.91 2.28 -1.76
CA TYR A 101 0.82 3.22 -2.02
C TYR A 101 1.32 4.61 -2.36
N ARG A 102 0.46 5.35 -3.06
CA ARG A 102 0.55 6.79 -3.23
C ARG A 102 -0.36 7.48 -2.23
N ALA A 103 0.16 8.49 -1.53
CA ALA A 103 -0.64 9.35 -0.68
C ALA A 103 -1.36 10.42 -1.52
N GLY A 104 -2.66 10.25 -1.75
CA GLY A 104 -3.48 11.06 -2.65
C GLY A 104 -3.91 10.27 -3.88
N ASP A 105 -4.99 10.73 -4.52
CA ASP A 105 -5.60 10.08 -5.68
C ASP A 105 -4.81 10.25 -6.99
N GLY A 106 -3.82 11.14 -7.01
CA GLY A 106 -3.00 11.43 -8.19
C GLY A 106 -3.55 12.52 -9.10
N GLU A 107 -4.75 13.05 -8.80
CA GLU A 107 -5.44 14.06 -9.60
C GLU A 107 -5.60 15.39 -8.82
N ASP A 108 -6.11 15.32 -7.59
CA ASP A 108 -6.35 16.48 -6.75
C ASP A 108 -5.22 16.66 -5.72
N PRO A 109 -4.44 17.76 -5.79
CA PRO A 109 -3.39 18.07 -4.81
C PRO A 109 -3.90 18.18 -3.36
N GLY A 110 -5.21 18.39 -3.17
CA GLY A 110 -5.85 18.43 -1.87
C GLY A 110 -5.96 17.06 -1.19
N THR A 111 -5.95 15.96 -1.94
CA THR A 111 -6.21 14.61 -1.38
C THR A 111 -4.96 13.95 -0.77
N GLY A 112 -3.77 14.48 -1.05
CA GLY A 112 -2.52 13.99 -0.47
C GLY A 112 -1.27 14.53 -1.16
N SER A 113 -0.11 14.19 -0.60
CA SER A 113 1.20 14.69 -1.07
C SER A 113 1.72 14.12 -2.38
N HIS A 114 1.03 13.14 -2.97
CA HIS A 114 1.44 12.25 -4.07
C HIS A 114 2.75 11.49 -3.86
N LYS A 115 3.30 11.50 -2.63
CA LYS A 115 4.47 10.70 -2.26
C LYS A 115 4.13 9.22 -2.21
N TRP A 116 5.14 8.40 -2.48
CA TRP A 116 5.05 6.95 -2.49
C TRP A 116 5.67 6.33 -1.24
N PHE A 117 5.05 5.25 -0.79
CA PHE A 117 5.47 4.52 0.40
C PHE A 117 5.33 3.02 0.18
N LEU A 118 6.23 2.24 0.76
CA LEU A 118 6.10 0.80 0.92
C LEU A 118 5.47 0.52 2.27
N HIS A 119 4.41 -0.27 2.27
CA HIS A 119 3.64 -0.60 3.48
C HIS A 119 3.80 -2.07 3.90
N GLY A 120 4.00 -2.97 2.95
CA GLY A 120 4.17 -4.38 3.28
C GLY A 120 4.83 -5.20 2.17
N VAL A 121 5.13 -6.45 2.52
CA VAL A 121 5.76 -7.45 1.64
C VAL A 121 4.99 -8.76 1.71
N PHE A 122 4.82 -9.44 0.56
CA PHE A 122 4.01 -10.66 0.44
C PHE A 122 4.74 -11.97 0.74
N ALA A 123 6.07 -11.91 0.93
CA ALA A 123 7.04 -13.02 0.95
C ALA A 123 7.63 -13.35 -0.42
#